data_AF-A0A2V8V7W3-F1
#
_entry.id   AF-A0A2V8V7W3-F1
#
_cell.length_a   1.000
_cell.length_b   1.000
_cell.length_c   1.000
_cell.angle_alpha   90.00
_cell.angle_beta   90.00
_cell.angle_gamma   90.00
#
_symmetry.space_group_name_H-M   'P 1'
#
loop_
_entity.id
_entity.type
_entity.pdbx_description
1 polymer ?
#
loop_
_entity_poly.entity_id
_entity_poly.type
_entity_poly.pdbx_seq_one_letter_code
_entity_poly.pdbx_strand_id
1 'polypeptide(L)'
;MQNYPMEHTRELAQLSQWARTATPQDAVFLFPDADQALYPGIFRAEALRAVYVDWKTGGQVNFFKDLAEEWWSRWQKTMADPFDQKDVGRYRGLGIDYFVLQRKNQLGGVKPLFENCRFVVYQAVRPCTKPGRSSSTDGAS
;
A
#
# COMPACT_ATOMS: atom_id res chain seq x y z
N MET A 1 1.36 31.42 7.33
CA MET A 1 2.41 30.60 6.69
C MET A 1 2.48 29.29 7.44
N GLN A 2 1.92 28.22 6.86
CA GLN A 2 1.92 26.89 7.48
C GLN A 2 3.33 26.31 7.38
N ASN A 3 3.99 26.07 8.52
CA ASN A 3 5.27 25.36 8.59
C ASN A 3 5.07 23.93 8.06
N TYR A 4 5.70 23.59 6.94
CA TYR A 4 5.77 22.20 6.48
C TYR A 4 6.69 21.42 7.45
N PRO A 5 6.19 20.43 8.20
CA PRO A 5 7.02 19.66 9.10
C PRO A 5 7.96 18.78 8.27
N MET A 6 9.23 18.68 8.71
CA MET A 6 10.30 17.96 8.04
C MET A 6 9.85 16.58 7.53
N GLU A 7 9.62 16.48 6.21
CA GLU A 7 9.06 15.29 5.54
C GLU A 7 10.03 14.08 5.57
N HIS A 8 11.33 14.32 5.74
CA HIS A 8 12.34 13.28 6.01
C HIS A 8 12.43 13.02 7.51
N THR A 9 11.51 12.21 8.01
CA THR A 9 11.53 11.78 9.41
C THR A 9 12.30 10.48 9.58
N ARG A 10 12.90 10.28 10.76
CA ARG A 10 13.60 9.02 11.10
C ARG A 10 12.67 7.81 10.93
N GLU A 11 11.40 8.01 11.26
CA GLU A 11 10.36 6.99 11.19
C GLU A 11 10.05 6.58 9.75
N LEU A 12 10.04 7.55 8.82
CA LEU A 12 9.87 7.26 7.39
C LEU A 12 11.10 6.52 6.84
N ALA A 13 12.31 6.95 7.21
CA ALA A 13 13.53 6.27 6.80
C ALA A 13 13.60 4.81 7.30
N GLN A 14 13.14 4.55 8.54
CA GLN A 14 13.03 3.18 9.07
C GLN A 14 12.03 2.34 8.27
N LEU A 15 10.86 2.90 7.94
CA LEU A 15 9.85 2.23 7.12
C LEU A 15 10.40 1.94 5.72
N SER A 16 11.03 2.92 5.07
CA SER A 16 11.64 2.79 3.74
C SER A 16 12.71 1.71 3.72
N GLN A 17 13.59 1.70 4.73
CA GLN A 17 14.65 0.71 4.84
C GLN A 17 14.09 -0.70 5.05
N TRP A 18 13.11 -0.85 5.94
CA TRP A 18 12.46 -2.15 6.16
C TRP A 18 11.79 -2.65 4.88
N ALA A 19 11.02 -1.81 4.18
CA ALA A 19 10.35 -2.22 2.95
C ALA A 19 11.38 -2.66 1.88
N ARG A 20 12.49 -1.95 1.76
CA ARG A 20 13.55 -2.26 0.80
C ARG A 20 14.21 -3.61 1.04
N THR A 21 14.43 -4.00 2.30
CA THR A 21 15.20 -5.21 2.65
C THR A 21 14.34 -6.42 3.01
N ALA A 22 13.08 -6.22 3.42
CA ALA A 22 12.21 -7.27 3.96
C ALA A 22 10.98 -7.57 3.11
N THR A 23 10.82 -6.95 1.93
CA THR A 23 9.70 -7.23 1.00
C THR A 23 10.17 -7.53 -0.42
N PRO A 24 9.40 -8.29 -1.23
CA PRO A 24 9.69 -8.51 -2.65
C PRO A 24 9.88 -7.20 -3.42
N GLN A 25 10.72 -7.21 -4.46
CA GLN A 25 11.03 -6.00 -5.23
C GLN A 25 9.82 -5.46 -6.01
N ASP A 26 8.93 -6.35 -6.42
CA ASP A 26 7.68 -6.06 -7.13
C ASP A 26 6.49 -5.75 -6.19
N ALA A 27 6.72 -5.71 -4.87
CA ALA A 27 5.68 -5.45 -3.90
C ALA A 27 5.03 -4.07 -4.08
N VAL A 28 3.69 -4.05 -4.03
CA VAL A 28 2.87 -2.84 -4.13
C VAL A 28 2.38 -2.41 -2.75
N PHE A 29 2.65 -1.15 -2.40
CA PHE A 29 2.27 -0.53 -1.14
C PHE A 29 1.10 0.44 -1.31
N LEU A 30 0.21 0.50 -0.32
CA LEU A 30 -0.84 1.53 -0.20
C LEU A 30 -0.69 2.28 1.13
N PHE A 31 -1.00 3.57 1.13
CA PHE A 31 -1.07 4.41 2.33
C PHE A 31 -2.48 4.99 2.48
N PRO A 32 -3.48 4.19 2.90
CA PRO A 32 -4.89 4.56 2.78
C PRO A 32 -5.33 5.69 3.73
N ASP A 33 -4.54 5.99 4.75
CA ASP A 33 -4.80 7.05 5.72
C ASP A 33 -3.80 8.23 5.62
N ALA A 34 -3.13 8.35 4.47
CA ALA A 34 -2.17 9.42 4.23
C ALA A 34 -2.81 10.71 3.70
N ASP A 35 -4.08 10.68 3.30
CA ASP A 35 -4.75 11.81 2.66
C ASP A 35 -3.87 12.42 1.55
N GLN A 36 -3.53 13.71 1.67
CA GLN A 36 -2.70 14.47 0.73
C GLN A 36 -1.22 14.57 1.16
N ALA A 37 -0.77 13.75 2.10
CA ALA A 37 0.59 13.80 2.61
C ALA A 37 1.63 13.44 1.53
N LEU A 38 2.85 13.98 1.66
CA LEU A 38 3.91 13.77 0.68
C LEU A 38 4.76 12.53 0.96
N TYR A 39 4.71 12.00 2.19
CA TYR A 39 5.52 10.85 2.60
C TYR A 39 5.32 9.56 1.78
N PRO A 40 4.16 9.25 1.14
CA PRO A 40 4.07 8.09 0.25
C PRO A 40 4.99 8.22 -0.97
N GLY A 41 5.13 9.43 -1.52
CA GLY A 41 6.03 9.70 -2.63
C GLY A 41 7.51 9.63 -2.23
N ILE A 42 7.85 10.08 -1.01
CA ILE A 42 9.21 9.96 -0.46
C ILE A 42 9.56 8.49 -0.19
N PHE A 43 8.63 7.74 0.41
CA PHE A 43 8.75 6.29 0.58
C PHE A 43 9.03 5.60 -0.75
N ARG A 44 8.30 5.93 -1.82
CA ARG A 44 8.55 5.35 -3.16
C ARG A 44 10.00 5.55 -3.61
N ALA A 45 10.55 6.74 -3.40
CA ALA A 45 11.90 7.10 -3.79
C ALA A 45 12.98 6.41 -2.93
N GLU A 46 12.74 6.24 -1.63
CA GLU A 46 13.72 5.67 -0.69
C GLU A 46 13.65 4.14 -0.60
N ALA A 47 12.44 3.57 -0.55
CA ALA A 47 12.19 2.14 -0.41
C ALA A 47 12.41 1.38 -1.73
N LEU A 48 12.34 2.08 -2.86
CA LEU A 48 12.36 1.48 -4.20
C LEU A 48 11.25 0.42 -4.36
N ARG A 49 10.04 0.78 -3.97
CA ARG A 49 8.82 -0.05 -4.07
C ARG A 49 7.71 0.73 -4.74
N ALA A 50 6.83 0.01 -5.44
CA ALA A 50 5.67 0.62 -6.04
C ALA A 50 4.71 1.12 -4.96
N VAL A 51 4.15 2.31 -5.18
CA VAL A 51 3.03 2.84 -4.39
C VAL A 51 1.81 2.82 -5.30
N TYR A 52 0.72 2.20 -4.85
CA TYR A 52 -0.49 1.97 -5.63
C TYR A 52 -1.07 3.27 -6.18
N VAL A 53 -1.19 4.28 -5.30
CA VAL A 53 -1.59 5.65 -5.62
C VAL A 53 -1.03 6.59 -4.55
N ASP A 54 -0.63 7.80 -4.95
CA ASP A 54 -0.22 8.87 -4.05
C ASP A 54 -0.65 10.24 -4.58
N TRP A 55 -0.80 11.22 -3.67
CA TRP A 55 -1.25 12.57 -3.99
C TRP A 55 -0.31 13.31 -4.95
N LYS A 56 1.01 13.16 -4.76
CA LYS A 56 2.03 13.91 -5.52
C LYS A 56 2.06 13.48 -6.99
N THR A 57 1.85 12.20 -7.28
CA THR A 57 1.69 11.71 -8.65
C THR A 57 0.43 12.31 -9.30
N GLY A 58 -0.64 12.56 -8.54
CA GLY A 58 -1.88 13.20 -9.02
C GLY A 58 -1.70 14.64 -9.52
N GLY A 59 -0.74 15.39 -8.97
CA GLY A 59 -0.37 16.69 -9.50
C GLY A 59 0.32 16.64 -10.88
N GLN A 60 0.94 15.50 -11.22
CA GLN A 60 1.75 15.31 -12.43
C GLN A 60 1.00 14.59 -13.55
N VAL A 61 -0.13 13.92 -13.28
CA VAL A 61 -0.89 13.21 -14.33
C VAL A 61 -1.59 14.14 -15.33
N ASN A 62 -1.62 15.45 -15.09
CA ASN A 62 -2.23 16.46 -15.96
C ASN A 62 -1.65 16.50 -17.40
N PHE A 63 -0.53 15.83 -17.66
CA PHE A 63 0.11 15.81 -18.98
C PHE A 63 -0.27 14.60 -19.84
N PHE A 64 -0.92 13.56 -19.28
CA PHE A 64 -1.29 12.34 -20.00
C PHE A 64 -2.67 11.82 -19.55
N LYS A 65 -3.66 11.89 -20.44
CA LYS A 65 -5.07 11.58 -20.15
C LYS A 65 -5.27 10.18 -19.57
N ASP A 66 -4.69 9.16 -20.19
CA ASP A 66 -4.88 7.77 -19.76
C ASP A 66 -4.29 7.51 -18.36
N LEU A 67 -3.15 8.15 -18.06
CA LEU A 67 -2.53 8.09 -16.74
C LEU A 67 -3.37 8.82 -15.68
N ALA A 68 -4.03 9.92 -16.06
CA ALA A 68 -4.94 10.65 -15.18
C ALA A 68 -6.20 9.84 -14.85
N GLU A 69 -6.78 9.16 -15.84
CA GLU A 69 -7.94 8.28 -15.65
C GLU A 69 -7.61 7.10 -14.73
N GLU A 70 -6.46 6.45 -14.95
CA GLU A 70 -6.02 5.36 -14.10
C GLU A 70 -5.73 5.84 -12.67
N TRP A 71 -5.01 6.95 -12.52
CA TRP A 71 -4.72 7.54 -11.22
C TRP A 71 -6.01 7.89 -10.46
N TRP A 72 -6.98 8.52 -11.13
CA TRP A 72 -8.27 8.87 -10.52
C TRP A 72 -9.08 7.62 -10.14
N SER A 73 -9.10 6.60 -10.99
CA SER A 73 -9.74 5.31 -10.69
C SER A 73 -9.14 4.64 -9.45
N ARG A 74 -7.81 4.65 -9.32
CA ARG A 74 -7.12 4.12 -8.13
C ARG A 74 -7.43 4.97 -6.89
N TRP A 75 -7.38 6.29 -7.01
CA TRP A 75 -7.72 7.22 -5.92
C TRP A 75 -9.15 6.99 -5.41
N GLN A 76 -10.13 6.88 -6.30
CA GLN A 76 -11.52 6.61 -5.94
C GLN A 76 -11.70 5.28 -5.19
N LYS A 77 -10.95 4.25 -5.55
CA LYS A 77 -11.05 2.92 -4.92
C LYS A 77 -10.42 2.84 -3.53
N THR A 78 -9.51 3.75 -3.18
CA THR A 78 -8.70 3.59 -1.95
C THR A 78 -8.55 4.83 -1.08
N MET A 79 -8.76 6.04 -1.61
CA MET A 79 -8.44 7.32 -0.94
C MET A 79 -9.58 8.35 -0.95
N ALA A 80 -10.66 8.14 -1.71
CA ALA A 80 -11.74 9.13 -1.83
C ALA A 80 -12.56 9.27 -0.54
N ASP A 81 -12.73 8.18 0.20
CA ASP A 81 -13.36 8.17 1.52
C ASP A 81 -12.30 8.07 2.62
N PRO A 82 -12.57 8.60 3.83
CA PRO A 82 -11.70 8.40 4.98
C PRO A 82 -11.46 6.91 5.25
N PHE A 83 -10.25 6.57 5.68
CA PHE A 83 -9.89 5.19 6.01
C PHE A 83 -10.86 4.55 7.04
N ASP A 84 -11.47 3.42 6.65
CA ASP A 84 -12.19 2.51 7.56
C ASP A 84 -11.45 1.15 7.59
N GLN A 85 -11.28 0.60 8.80
CA GLN A 85 -10.67 -0.73 8.98
C GLN A 85 -11.45 -1.84 8.25
N LYS A 86 -12.75 -1.66 7.99
CA LYS A 86 -13.58 -2.61 7.22
C LYS A 86 -13.15 -2.73 5.76
N ASP A 87 -12.52 -1.69 5.21
CA ASP A 87 -12.13 -1.65 3.81
C ASP A 87 -10.84 -2.42 3.52
N VAL A 88 -10.06 -2.80 4.54
CA VAL A 88 -8.76 -3.46 4.34
C VAL A 88 -8.85 -4.76 3.54
N GLY A 89 -10.00 -5.44 3.61
CA GLY A 89 -10.25 -6.68 2.86
C GLY A 89 -10.25 -6.48 1.34
N ARG A 90 -10.56 -5.27 0.83
CA ARG A 90 -10.66 -5.01 -0.61
C ARG A 90 -9.31 -4.80 -1.28
N TYR A 91 -8.28 -4.40 -0.54
CA TYR A 91 -6.97 -4.02 -1.10
C TYR A 91 -6.29 -5.16 -1.88
N ARG A 92 -6.48 -6.41 -1.45
CA ARG A 92 -5.97 -7.58 -2.18
C ARG A 92 -6.53 -7.69 -3.60
N GLY A 93 -7.82 -7.38 -3.80
CA GLY A 93 -8.46 -7.39 -5.12
C GLY A 93 -7.91 -6.33 -6.08
N LEU A 94 -7.16 -5.35 -5.55
CA LEU A 94 -6.56 -4.25 -6.30
C LEU A 94 -5.07 -4.51 -6.63
N GLY A 95 -4.53 -5.67 -6.23
CA GLY A 95 -3.11 -5.98 -6.42
C GLY A 95 -2.18 -5.29 -5.42
N ILE A 96 -2.69 -4.88 -4.27
CA ILE A 96 -1.89 -4.33 -3.17
C ILE A 96 -1.37 -5.49 -2.31
N ASP A 97 -0.07 -5.51 -2.03
CA ASP A 97 0.57 -6.53 -1.18
C ASP A 97 0.69 -6.08 0.27
N TYR A 98 0.94 -4.78 0.50
CA TYR A 98 1.13 -4.20 1.81
C TYR A 98 0.36 -2.88 1.93
N PHE A 99 -0.19 -2.61 3.11
CA PHE A 99 -0.73 -1.30 3.43
C PHE A 99 -0.12 -0.75 4.71
N VAL A 100 0.17 0.55 4.69
CA VAL A 100 0.82 1.28 5.77
C VAL A 100 -0.17 2.25 6.37
N LEU A 101 -0.37 2.17 7.69
CA LEU A 101 -1.21 3.08 8.43
C LEU A 101 -0.37 3.97 9.34
N GLN A 102 -0.87 5.16 9.64
CA GLN A 102 -0.41 5.93 10.79
C GLN A 102 -0.66 5.12 12.08
N ARG A 103 0.26 5.23 13.04
CA ARG A 103 0.22 4.47 14.31
C ARG A 103 -1.12 4.57 15.05
N LYS A 104 -1.75 5.75 15.00
CA LYS A 104 -3.08 6.04 15.58
C LYS A 104 -4.21 5.18 15.00
N ASN A 105 -4.06 4.70 13.78
CA ASN A 105 -5.06 3.93 13.03
C ASN A 105 -4.77 2.43 13.00
N GLN A 106 -3.86 1.94 13.86
CA GLN A 106 -3.52 0.52 13.94
C GLN A 106 -4.77 -0.37 14.06
N LEU A 107 -4.70 -1.56 13.46
CA LEU A 107 -5.78 -2.53 13.52
C LEU A 107 -5.74 -3.27 14.86
N GLY A 108 -6.89 -3.35 15.52
CA GLY A 108 -7.03 -4.12 16.76
C GLY A 108 -6.92 -5.63 16.50
N GLY A 109 -6.12 -6.34 17.30
CA GLY A 109 -6.01 -7.81 17.23
C GLY A 109 -5.24 -8.36 16.02
N VAL A 110 -4.67 -7.50 15.17
CA VAL A 110 -3.83 -7.92 14.03
C VAL A 110 -2.38 -7.56 14.34
N LYS A 111 -1.48 -8.54 14.23
CA LYS A 111 -0.04 -8.31 14.43
C LYS A 111 0.55 -7.60 13.20
N PRO A 112 1.19 -6.43 13.35
CA PRO A 112 1.87 -5.77 12.24
C PRO A 112 3.15 -6.51 11.85
N LEU A 113 3.54 -6.41 10.57
CA LEU A 113 4.82 -6.89 10.06
C LEU A 113 5.97 -5.92 10.35
N PHE A 114 5.64 -4.64 10.49
CA PHE A 114 6.52 -3.58 10.90
C PHE A 114 5.74 -2.57 11.73
N GLU A 115 6.38 -2.05 12.78
CA GLU A 115 5.86 -0.91 13.52
C GLU A 115 7.01 -0.01 14.00
N ASN A 116 6.74 1.29 14.03
CA ASN A 116 7.51 2.26 14.79
C ASN A 116 6.56 3.27 15.45
N CYS A 117 7.08 4.38 15.97
CA CYS A 117 6.23 5.36 16.66
C CYS A 117 5.24 6.11 15.74
N ARG A 118 5.39 6.04 14.40
CA ARG A 118 4.55 6.75 13.45
C ARG A 118 3.79 5.85 12.47
N PHE A 119 4.33 4.71 12.10
CA PHE A 119 3.79 3.84 11.05
C PHE A 119 3.63 2.40 11.53
N VAL A 120 2.62 1.73 10.99
CA VAL A 120 2.41 0.29 11.11
C VAL A 120 2.16 -0.30 9.73
N VAL A 121 2.69 -1.48 9.45
CA VAL A 121 2.52 -2.16 8.15
C VAL A 121 1.85 -3.51 8.34
N TYR A 122 0.86 -3.77 7.49
CA TYR A 122 0.18 -5.05 7.41
C TYR A 122 0.29 -5.61 5.99
N GLN A 123 0.26 -6.93 5.90
CA GLN A 123 0.11 -7.61 4.62
C GLN A 123 -1.36 -7.66 4.23
N ALA A 124 -1.66 -7.38 2.97
CA ALA A 124 -2.96 -7.71 2.39
C ALA A 124 -3.02 -9.24 2.25
N VAL A 125 -3.69 -9.91 3.21
CA VAL A 125 -3.74 -11.38 3.26
C VAL A 125 -4.31 -11.92 1.96
N ARG A 126 -3.59 -12.82 1.29
CA ARG A 126 -4.16 -13.66 0.23
C ARG A 126 -5.10 -14.66 0.90
N PRO A 127 -6.38 -14.78 0.51
CA PRO A 127 -7.11 -16.00 0.84
C PRO A 127 -6.33 -17.17 0.26
N CYS A 128 -5.96 -18.13 1.11
CA CYS A 128 -5.31 -19.37 0.71
C CYS A 128 -6.17 -20.01 -0.38
N THR A 129 -5.74 -19.91 -1.63
CA THR A 129 -6.35 -20.66 -2.72
C THR A 129 -5.63 -22.00 -2.69
N LYS A 130 -6.29 -23.04 -2.17
CA LYS A 130 -5.76 -24.40 -2.21
C LYS A 130 -5.35 -24.69 -3.67
N PRO A 131 -4.14 -25.19 -3.95
CA PRO A 131 -3.84 -25.67 -5.29
C PRO A 131 -4.86 -26.77 -5.62
N GLY A 132 -5.59 -26.57 -6.71
CA GLY A 132 -6.56 -27.53 -7.20
C GLY A 132 -5.88 -28.89 -7.34
N ARG A 133 -6.41 -29.89 -6.64
CA ARG A 133 -6.03 -31.28 -6.81
C ARG A 133 -6.33 -31.64 -8.26
N SER A 134 -5.31 -31.72 -9.10
CA SER A 134 -5.40 -32.35 -10.41
C SER A 134 -5.80 -33.80 -10.18
N SER A 135 -7.06 -34.11 -10.46
CA SER A 135 -7.55 -35.47 -10.60
C SER A 135 -6.92 -36.05 -11.86
N SER A 136 -5.84 -36.80 -11.68
CA SER A 136 -5.42 -37.81 -12.66
C SER A 136 -6.55 -38.82 -12.78
N THR A 137 -7.32 -38.73 -13.86
CA THR A 137 -8.14 -39.86 -14.32
C THR A 137 -7.20 -40.82 -15.02
N ASP A 138 -6.84 -41.89 -14.31
CA ASP A 138 -6.46 -43.15 -14.94
C ASP A 138 -7.61 -43.61 -15.83
N GLY A 139 -7.36 -43.67 -17.13
CA GLY A 139 -8.23 -44.28 -18.12
C GLY A 139 -7.52 -45.47 -18.73
N ALA A 140 -7.59 -46.60 -18.03
CA ALA A 140 -7.33 -47.92 -18.61
C ALA A 140 -8.53 -48.33 -19.48
N SER A 141 -8.30 -48.67 -20.74
CA SER A 141 -8.84 -49.82 -21.48
C SER A 141 -8.34 -49.78 -22.92
#